data_AF-A0A974WN70-F1
#
_entry.id   AF-A0A974WN70-F1
#
_cell.length_a   1.000
_cell.length_b   1.000
_cell.length_c   1.000
_cell.angle_alpha   90.00
_cell.angle_beta   90.00
_cell.angle_gamma   90.00
#
_symmetry.space_group_name_H-M   'P 1'
#
loop_
_entity.id
_entity.type
_entity.pdbx_description
1 polymer ?
#
loop_
_entity_poly.entity_id
_entity_poly.type
_entity_poly.pdbx_seq_one_letter_code
_entity_poly.pdbx_strand_id
1 'polypeptide(L)'
;MTTSRAARCTFIPPWLVERVDGPERAAADEALRRERAARSGVRPEPSPIGGATAAWTVHDAGSSTSLPGTPARSAGEPATGDVAVDEAAAGIEATLLMFLDDLGRDSYDGAGAPVSLTVHYGSRYNNAFWDGIQLVLGDGDGRVFERFTKPVDVLAHEFSHAVVERTAALAYEGQSGALNESVADAFASCLKQRLLGQDAAEGDWLIGEGIFLPRVRARALRDLAAPGTAYDDPEIGADPQVGHLDDYVETTDDSGGVHLNSGIPNKAFQLAAVAIGGRAVEGAGRIWYDALVGGDVPSRATFATFAAATVAAAGEHADAVREAWARVGVEPARTGAAASTQPEPGRQPQPGVAGGRLRVERSGGFAGRTEAAEVDLDPADPDLGRLVTEAVLGAATADGPPRPDMFVYTFAVDDRAPVRVPEHLLTASQAELAGRVLRADAGREG
;
A
#
# COMPACT_ATOMS: atom_id res chain seq x y z
N MET A 1 -14.63 -2.19 16.67
CA MET A 1 -14.28 -2.96 15.46
C MET A 1 -14.17 -1.97 14.32
N THR A 2 -12.98 -1.47 14.08
CA THR A 2 -12.65 -0.53 13.01
C THR A 2 -12.68 -1.27 11.68
N THR A 3 -13.49 -0.80 10.75
CA THR A 3 -13.46 -1.24 9.36
C THR A 3 -12.11 -0.85 8.77
N SER A 4 -11.23 -1.83 8.55
CA SER A 4 -10.03 -1.64 7.73
C SER A 4 -10.50 -1.17 6.35
N ARG A 5 -10.06 0.03 5.92
CA ARG A 5 -10.26 0.46 4.53
C ARG A 5 -9.36 -0.43 3.66
N ALA A 6 -9.94 -1.08 2.65
CA ALA A 6 -9.18 -1.87 1.68
C ALA A 6 -7.96 -1.08 1.16
N ALA A 7 -6.81 -1.75 1.06
CA ALA A 7 -5.59 -1.18 0.51
C ALA A 7 -5.81 -0.79 -0.96
N ARG A 8 -5.25 0.36 -1.36
CA ARG A 8 -5.49 1.00 -2.66
C ARG A 8 -4.27 0.82 -3.56
N CYS A 9 -3.89 -0.42 -3.84
CA CYS A 9 -2.66 -0.72 -4.53
C CYS A 9 -2.78 -0.61 -6.05
N THR A 10 -1.65 -0.43 -6.72
CA THR A 10 -1.56 -0.30 -8.18
C THR A 10 -0.18 -0.75 -8.64
N PHE A 11 -0.07 -1.65 -9.62
CA PHE A 11 1.24 -2.11 -10.08
C PHE A 11 2.06 -0.96 -10.70
N ILE A 12 1.43 -0.18 -11.58
CA ILE A 12 2.04 1.00 -12.20
C ILE A 12 1.79 2.22 -11.31
N PRO A 13 2.84 2.93 -10.88
CA PRO A 13 2.68 4.05 -9.97
C PRO A 13 2.02 5.26 -10.66
N PRO A 14 1.30 6.12 -9.91
CA PRO A 14 0.49 7.21 -10.47
C PRO A 14 1.26 8.17 -11.39
N TRP A 15 2.52 8.51 -11.05
CA TRP A 15 3.33 9.41 -11.88
C TRP A 15 3.65 8.83 -13.26
N LEU A 16 3.80 7.51 -13.35
CA LEU A 16 4.11 6.83 -14.61
C LEU A 16 2.84 6.67 -15.46
N VAL A 17 1.69 6.35 -14.84
CA VAL A 17 0.39 6.39 -15.52
C VAL A 17 0.12 7.80 -16.06
N GLU A 18 0.30 8.84 -15.25
CA GLU A 18 0.10 10.23 -15.69
C GLU A 18 1.03 10.60 -16.85
N ARG A 19 2.29 10.16 -16.81
CA ARG A 19 3.25 10.43 -17.88
C ARG A 19 2.90 9.71 -19.19
N VAL A 20 2.40 8.47 -19.12
CA VAL A 20 2.13 7.62 -20.28
C VAL A 20 0.74 7.90 -20.87
N ASP A 21 -0.28 8.02 -20.02
CA ASP A 21 -1.69 8.11 -20.39
C ASP A 21 -2.30 9.51 -20.22
N GLY A 22 -1.59 10.41 -19.56
CA GLY A 22 -2.05 11.75 -19.24
C GLY A 22 -2.85 11.84 -17.93
N PRO A 23 -2.98 13.05 -17.36
CA PRO A 23 -3.57 13.27 -16.04
C PRO A 23 -5.05 12.89 -15.95
N GLU A 24 -5.80 13.04 -17.04
CA GLU A 24 -7.24 12.69 -17.07
C GLU A 24 -7.46 11.18 -16.90
N ARG A 25 -6.66 10.36 -17.60
CA ARG A 25 -6.74 8.91 -17.50
C ARG A 25 -6.24 8.40 -16.16
N ALA A 26 -5.14 8.97 -15.64
CA ALA A 26 -4.65 8.66 -14.31
C ALA A 26 -5.69 8.98 -13.22
N ALA A 27 -6.36 10.14 -13.32
CA ALA A 27 -7.42 10.51 -12.38
C ALA A 27 -8.65 9.60 -12.49
N ALA A 28 -9.04 9.20 -13.70
CA ALA A 28 -10.16 8.28 -13.92
C ALA A 28 -9.86 6.88 -13.35
N ASP A 29 -8.65 6.38 -13.55
CA ASP A 29 -8.16 5.13 -12.97
C ASP A 29 -8.22 5.15 -11.44
N GLU A 30 -7.66 6.19 -10.83
CA GLU A 30 -7.67 6.41 -9.39
C GLU A 30 -9.11 6.52 -8.84
N ALA A 31 -10.00 7.23 -9.52
CA ALA A 31 -11.41 7.37 -9.12
C ALA A 31 -12.14 6.02 -9.15
N LEU A 32 -11.90 5.21 -10.18
CA LEU A 32 -12.50 3.89 -10.33
C LEU A 32 -12.03 2.92 -9.24
N ARG A 33 -10.74 2.95 -8.92
CA ARG A 33 -10.16 2.18 -7.79
C ARG A 33 -10.75 2.65 -6.45
N ARG A 34 -10.90 3.96 -6.24
CA ARG A 34 -11.55 4.52 -5.03
C ARG A 34 -12.99 4.05 -4.87
N GLU A 35 -13.77 4.04 -5.95
CA GLU A 35 -15.17 3.60 -5.90
C GLU A 35 -15.29 2.13 -5.54
N ARG A 36 -14.39 1.28 -6.04
CA ARG A 36 -14.41 -0.17 -5.76
C ARG A 36 -13.94 -0.53 -4.37
N ALA A 37 -12.85 0.06 -3.89
CA ALA A 37 -12.37 -0.15 -2.53
C ALA A 37 -13.43 0.24 -1.47
N ALA A 38 -14.34 1.17 -1.79
CA ALA A 38 -15.45 1.54 -0.91
C ALA A 38 -16.60 0.50 -0.88
N ARG A 39 -16.65 -0.41 -1.84
CA ARG A 39 -17.68 -1.46 -1.96
C ARG A 39 -17.24 -2.80 -1.36
N SER A 40 -15.96 -2.96 -1.00
CA SER A 40 -15.40 -4.17 -0.38
C SER A 40 -15.90 -4.33 1.06
N GLY A 41 -17.10 -4.91 1.21
CA GLY A 41 -17.77 -5.18 2.50
C GLY A 41 -18.24 -6.63 2.66
N VAL A 42 -17.87 -7.54 1.75
CA VAL A 42 -18.30 -8.94 1.78
C VAL A 42 -17.11 -9.83 2.10
N ARG A 43 -17.17 -10.46 3.28
CA ARG A 43 -16.23 -11.51 3.68
C ARG A 43 -16.68 -12.81 2.98
N PRO A 44 -15.85 -13.45 2.14
CA PRO A 44 -16.18 -14.78 1.65
C PRO A 44 -16.21 -15.78 2.83
N GLU A 45 -17.15 -16.72 2.75
CA GLU A 45 -17.27 -17.83 3.70
C GLU A 45 -16.04 -18.75 3.58
N PRO A 46 -15.44 -19.21 4.68
CA PRO A 46 -14.30 -20.12 4.63
C PRO A 46 -14.69 -21.47 4.01
N SER A 47 -13.85 -21.97 3.11
CA SER A 47 -13.98 -23.33 2.57
C SER A 47 -13.22 -24.31 3.47
N PRO A 48 -13.65 -25.59 3.56
CA PRO A 48 -12.93 -26.58 4.35
C PRO A 48 -11.54 -26.85 3.74
N ILE A 49 -10.52 -26.83 4.60
CA ILE A 49 -9.13 -27.15 4.28
C ILE A 49 -9.06 -28.58 3.72
N GLY A 50 -8.76 -28.69 2.44
CA GLY A 50 -8.38 -29.94 1.76
C GLY A 50 -7.09 -29.68 1.00
N GLY A 51 -6.19 -30.65 0.90
CA GLY A 51 -4.87 -30.52 0.26
C GLY A 51 -4.88 -30.29 -1.26
N ALA A 52 -5.89 -29.63 -1.81
CA ALA A 52 -5.95 -29.10 -3.16
C ALA A 52 -5.68 -27.59 -3.09
N THR A 53 -4.97 -27.04 -4.08
CA THR A 53 -4.81 -25.58 -4.22
C THR A 53 -6.17 -24.90 -4.24
N ALA A 54 -6.26 -23.71 -3.65
CA ALA A 54 -7.49 -22.93 -3.64
C ALA A 54 -8.10 -22.79 -5.04
N ALA A 55 -9.43 -22.85 -5.12
CA ALA A 55 -10.14 -22.71 -6.38
C ALA A 55 -9.87 -21.33 -6.99
N TRP A 56 -9.73 -21.26 -8.31
CA TRP A 56 -9.57 -20.00 -9.02
C TRP A 56 -10.40 -19.95 -10.31
N THR A 57 -10.79 -18.75 -10.71
CA THR A 57 -11.47 -18.48 -11.99
C THR A 57 -10.92 -17.22 -12.62
N VAL A 58 -10.49 -17.34 -13.88
CA VAL A 58 -10.15 -16.24 -14.76
C VAL A 58 -11.40 -15.85 -15.56
N HIS A 59 -11.70 -14.56 -15.56
CA HIS A 59 -12.78 -13.94 -16.30
C HIS A 59 -12.25 -13.02 -17.40
N ASP A 60 -13.04 -12.83 -18.44
CA ASP A 60 -12.79 -11.90 -19.54
C ASP A 60 -13.75 -10.70 -19.44
N ALA A 61 -13.18 -9.50 -19.34
CA ALA A 61 -13.94 -8.25 -19.30
C ALA A 61 -14.39 -7.75 -20.69
N GLY A 62 -13.89 -8.34 -21.78
CA GLY A 62 -14.21 -7.99 -23.16
C GLY A 62 -13.82 -6.56 -23.52
N SER A 63 -12.68 -6.08 -23.00
CA SER A 63 -12.25 -4.67 -23.05
C SER A 63 -13.20 -3.65 -22.38
N SER A 64 -14.19 -4.12 -21.62
CA SER A 64 -15.03 -3.28 -20.77
C SER A 64 -14.38 -3.08 -19.41
N THR A 65 -14.93 -2.17 -18.62
CA THR A 65 -14.54 -1.98 -17.21
C THR A 65 -15.52 -2.64 -16.25
N SER A 66 -16.39 -3.54 -16.71
CA SER A 66 -17.34 -4.27 -15.86
C SER A 66 -16.67 -5.51 -15.27
N LEU A 67 -16.68 -5.63 -13.94
CA LEU A 67 -16.10 -6.76 -13.22
C LEU A 67 -17.19 -7.70 -12.64
N PRO A 68 -16.90 -9.00 -12.47
CA PRO A 68 -15.67 -9.68 -12.92
C PRO A 68 -15.67 -9.96 -14.43
N GLY A 69 -16.75 -9.70 -15.16
CA GLY A 69 -16.87 -10.09 -16.57
C GLY A 69 -17.32 -11.55 -16.73
N THR A 70 -17.06 -12.13 -17.89
CA THR A 70 -17.56 -13.48 -18.23
C THR A 70 -16.53 -14.54 -17.82
N PRO A 71 -16.89 -15.61 -17.09
CA PRO A 71 -15.95 -16.69 -16.80
C PRO A 71 -15.34 -17.27 -18.08
N ALA A 72 -14.02 -17.34 -18.13
CA ALA A 72 -13.26 -17.80 -19.29
C ALA A 72 -12.53 -19.12 -19.03
N ARG A 73 -11.97 -19.31 -17.81
CA ARG A 73 -11.29 -20.54 -17.41
C ARG A 73 -11.26 -20.70 -15.89
N SER A 74 -11.50 -21.92 -15.40
CA SER A 74 -11.38 -22.28 -13.98
C SER A 74 -10.34 -23.37 -13.75
N ALA A 75 -9.98 -23.57 -12.47
CA ALA A 75 -9.06 -24.62 -12.05
C ALA A 75 -9.45 -26.01 -12.60
N GLY A 76 -8.47 -26.69 -13.20
CA GLY A 76 -8.65 -28.02 -13.81
C GLY A 76 -9.18 -28.01 -15.25
N GLU A 77 -9.58 -26.86 -15.79
CA GLU A 77 -9.99 -26.73 -17.18
C GLU A 77 -8.78 -26.58 -18.14
N PRO A 78 -8.87 -27.12 -19.37
CA PRO A 78 -7.80 -27.01 -20.36
C PRO A 78 -7.57 -25.55 -20.78
N ALA A 79 -6.42 -25.29 -21.39
CA ALA A 79 -6.09 -24.00 -21.97
C ALA A 79 -7.14 -23.54 -23.00
N THR A 80 -7.46 -22.26 -23.01
CA THR A 80 -8.51 -21.69 -23.89
C THR A 80 -7.97 -21.32 -25.26
N GLY A 81 -6.65 -21.11 -25.38
CA GLY A 81 -6.01 -20.55 -26.57
C GLY A 81 -5.95 -19.02 -26.56
N ASP A 82 -6.56 -18.37 -25.56
CA ASP A 82 -6.31 -16.97 -25.25
C ASP A 82 -5.08 -16.86 -24.34
N VAL A 83 -4.05 -16.19 -24.83
CA VAL A 83 -2.76 -16.09 -24.13
C VAL A 83 -2.88 -15.37 -22.79
N ALA A 84 -3.71 -14.34 -22.66
CA ALA A 84 -3.83 -13.60 -21.39
C ALA A 84 -4.58 -14.44 -20.35
N VAL A 85 -5.64 -15.15 -20.77
CA VAL A 85 -6.37 -16.08 -19.91
C VAL A 85 -5.45 -17.22 -19.43
N ASP A 86 -4.67 -17.80 -20.35
CA ASP A 86 -3.82 -18.94 -20.04
C ASP A 86 -2.60 -18.56 -19.19
N GLU A 87 -2.02 -17.37 -19.41
CA GLU A 87 -0.96 -16.81 -18.56
C GLU A 87 -1.48 -16.48 -17.16
N ALA A 88 -2.65 -15.84 -17.04
CA ALA A 88 -3.25 -15.53 -15.73
C ALA A 88 -3.56 -16.80 -14.93
N ALA A 89 -4.08 -17.84 -15.59
CA ALA A 89 -4.34 -19.14 -14.99
C ALA A 89 -3.04 -19.81 -14.47
N ALA A 90 -2.00 -19.86 -15.31
CA ALA A 90 -0.72 -20.44 -14.90
C ALA A 90 -0.06 -19.64 -13.76
N GLY A 91 -0.12 -18.30 -13.82
CA GLY A 91 0.45 -17.43 -12.81
C GLY A 91 -0.23 -17.55 -11.45
N ILE A 92 -1.57 -17.60 -11.39
CA ILE A 92 -2.28 -17.78 -10.12
C ILE A 92 -2.06 -19.16 -9.53
N GLU A 93 -2.05 -20.22 -10.35
CA GLU A 93 -1.77 -21.58 -9.88
C GLU A 93 -0.36 -21.66 -9.27
N ALA A 94 0.64 -21.11 -9.94
CA ALA A 94 2.01 -21.04 -9.45
C ALA A 94 2.13 -20.24 -8.13
N THR A 95 1.42 -19.11 -8.05
CA THR A 95 1.38 -18.26 -6.86
C THR A 95 0.78 -19.00 -5.67
N LEU A 96 -0.39 -19.62 -5.85
CA LEU A 96 -1.06 -20.40 -4.82
C LEU A 96 -0.20 -21.57 -4.34
N LEU A 97 0.49 -22.26 -5.26
CA LEU A 97 1.42 -23.34 -4.92
C LEU A 97 2.61 -22.84 -4.10
N MET A 98 3.20 -21.69 -4.44
CA MET A 98 4.29 -21.12 -3.63
C MET A 98 3.82 -20.81 -2.20
N PHE A 99 2.67 -20.15 -2.06
CA PHE A 99 2.13 -19.84 -0.73
C PHE A 99 1.78 -21.10 0.06
N LEU A 100 1.19 -22.12 -0.58
CA LEU A 100 0.79 -23.35 0.07
C LEU A 100 2.00 -24.23 0.43
N ASP A 101 2.83 -24.57 -0.55
CA ASP A 101 3.90 -25.57 -0.38
C ASP A 101 5.09 -25.02 0.39
N ASP A 102 5.52 -23.77 0.11
CA ASP A 102 6.73 -23.22 0.70
C ASP A 102 6.45 -22.38 1.97
N LEU A 103 5.27 -21.72 2.04
CA LEU A 103 4.90 -20.86 3.17
C LEU A 103 3.79 -21.44 4.07
N GLY A 104 3.19 -22.57 3.70
CA GLY A 104 2.14 -23.22 4.49
C GLY A 104 0.83 -22.42 4.56
N ARG A 105 0.57 -21.54 3.59
CA ARG A 105 -0.61 -20.67 3.54
C ARG A 105 -1.59 -21.12 2.45
N ASP A 106 -2.80 -21.49 2.88
CA ASP A 106 -3.89 -21.82 1.95
C ASP A 106 -4.62 -20.56 1.46
N SER A 107 -4.29 -20.10 0.24
CA SER A 107 -4.81 -18.87 -0.38
C SER A 107 -4.46 -17.56 0.34
N TYR A 108 -5.02 -16.44 -0.12
CA TYR A 108 -4.72 -15.11 0.40
C TYR A 108 -5.26 -14.89 1.82
N ASP A 109 -6.25 -15.67 2.28
CA ASP A 109 -6.83 -15.58 3.63
C ASP A 109 -6.32 -16.64 4.60
N GLY A 110 -5.54 -17.61 4.13
CA GLY A 110 -5.06 -18.74 4.93
C GLY A 110 -6.13 -19.80 5.20
N ALA A 111 -7.29 -19.72 4.55
CA ALA A 111 -8.43 -20.63 4.71
C ALA A 111 -9.02 -21.07 3.37
N GLY A 112 -8.22 -21.04 2.30
CA GLY A 112 -8.60 -21.57 0.99
C GLY A 112 -9.63 -20.73 0.26
N ALA A 113 -9.69 -19.42 0.50
CA ALA A 113 -10.61 -18.56 -0.23
C ALA A 113 -10.41 -18.67 -1.76
N PRO A 114 -11.51 -18.76 -2.54
CA PRO A 114 -11.41 -18.82 -3.99
C PRO A 114 -10.89 -17.50 -4.55
N VAL A 115 -10.05 -17.59 -5.58
CA VAL A 115 -9.45 -16.41 -6.24
C VAL A 115 -10.17 -16.11 -7.54
N SER A 116 -10.62 -14.87 -7.70
CA SER A 116 -11.14 -14.36 -8.97
C SER A 116 -10.09 -13.44 -9.61
N LEU A 117 -9.90 -13.60 -10.92
CA LEU A 117 -9.04 -12.74 -11.73
C LEU A 117 -9.81 -12.29 -12.97
N THR A 118 -9.62 -11.06 -13.39
CA THR A 118 -10.19 -10.53 -14.64
C THR A 118 -9.08 -10.05 -15.56
N VAL A 119 -9.06 -10.56 -16.79
CA VAL A 119 -8.18 -10.11 -17.89
C VAL A 119 -8.97 -9.29 -18.92
N HIS A 120 -8.27 -8.71 -19.88
CA HIS A 120 -8.84 -7.81 -20.90
C HIS A 120 -9.62 -6.66 -20.30
N TYR A 121 -9.15 -6.15 -19.16
CA TYR A 121 -9.81 -5.08 -18.44
C TYR A 121 -9.58 -3.73 -19.13
N GLY A 122 -10.68 -3.07 -19.50
CA GLY A 122 -10.63 -1.80 -20.21
C GLY A 122 -9.99 -1.89 -21.59
N SER A 123 -9.84 -0.74 -22.26
CA SER A 123 -9.18 -0.66 -23.57
C SER A 123 -7.84 0.04 -23.43
N ARG A 124 -6.76 -0.65 -23.82
CA ARG A 124 -5.37 -0.17 -23.70
C ARG A 124 -5.04 0.27 -22.27
N TYR A 125 -5.43 -0.56 -21.31
CA TYR A 125 -5.30 -0.26 -19.90
C TYR A 125 -3.89 -0.63 -19.43
N ASN A 126 -3.15 0.37 -18.97
CA ASN A 126 -1.74 0.26 -18.58
C ASN A 126 -1.59 0.00 -17.08
N ASN A 127 -2.26 -1.02 -16.55
CA ASN A 127 -2.14 -1.36 -15.14
C ASN A 127 -2.60 -2.78 -14.79
N ALA A 128 -2.24 -3.20 -13.58
CA ALA A 128 -2.84 -4.31 -12.85
C ALA A 128 -3.06 -3.91 -11.39
N PHE A 129 -4.05 -4.50 -10.73
CA PHE A 129 -4.34 -4.22 -9.32
C PHE A 129 -5.16 -5.33 -8.65
N TRP A 130 -4.99 -5.46 -7.33
CA TRP A 130 -5.96 -6.06 -6.41
C TRP A 130 -6.99 -5.02 -5.95
N ASP A 131 -8.29 -5.32 -6.10
CA ASP A 131 -9.38 -4.37 -5.75
C ASP A 131 -10.01 -4.60 -4.36
N GLY A 132 -9.47 -5.53 -3.58
CA GLY A 132 -10.04 -6.01 -2.32
C GLY A 132 -10.86 -7.30 -2.44
N ILE A 133 -11.21 -7.70 -3.67
CA ILE A 133 -12.05 -8.87 -3.95
C ILE A 133 -11.42 -9.76 -5.05
N GLN A 134 -10.83 -9.16 -6.08
CA GLN A 134 -10.27 -9.88 -7.23
C GLN A 134 -9.02 -9.19 -7.78
N LEU A 135 -8.25 -9.95 -8.57
CA LEU A 135 -7.13 -9.45 -9.36
C LEU A 135 -7.65 -8.93 -10.71
N VAL A 136 -7.13 -7.81 -11.19
CA VAL A 136 -7.56 -7.19 -12.45
C VAL A 136 -6.33 -6.83 -13.26
N LEU A 137 -6.25 -7.30 -14.52
CA LEU A 137 -5.09 -7.14 -15.38
C LEU A 137 -5.49 -6.53 -16.74
N GLY A 138 -4.75 -5.50 -17.14
CA GLY A 138 -4.89 -4.86 -18.45
C GLY A 138 -4.04 -5.50 -19.54
N ASP A 139 -4.40 -5.19 -20.79
CA ASP A 139 -3.68 -5.65 -21.99
C ASP A 139 -2.48 -4.75 -22.36
N GLY A 140 -2.29 -3.63 -21.66
CA GLY A 140 -1.33 -2.60 -22.07
C GLY A 140 -1.77 -1.86 -23.34
N ASP A 141 -1.05 -0.80 -23.67
CA ASP A 141 -1.37 0.07 -24.81
C ASP A 141 -0.75 -0.39 -26.14
N GLY A 142 0.04 -1.47 -26.13
CA GLY A 142 0.78 -1.96 -27.28
C GLY A 142 1.84 -0.96 -27.76
N ARG A 143 2.18 0.01 -26.91
CA ARG A 143 3.08 1.11 -27.22
C ARG A 143 4.16 1.20 -26.12
N VAL A 144 3.83 1.57 -24.89
CA VAL A 144 4.78 1.52 -23.77
C VAL A 144 4.75 0.14 -23.12
N PHE A 145 3.54 -0.35 -22.84
CA PHE A 145 3.34 -1.57 -22.09
C PHE A 145 2.83 -2.71 -22.98
N GLU A 146 3.33 -3.90 -22.66
CA GLU A 146 2.78 -5.19 -23.05
C GLU A 146 1.64 -5.57 -22.08
N ARG A 147 0.95 -6.69 -22.32
CA ARG A 147 -0.06 -7.23 -21.40
C ARG A 147 0.51 -7.52 -20.01
N PHE A 148 -0.28 -7.25 -18.99
CA PHE A 148 0.13 -7.38 -17.57
C PHE A 148 0.09 -8.83 -17.05
N THR A 149 -0.41 -9.77 -17.84
CA THR A 149 -0.37 -11.22 -17.53
C THR A 149 0.98 -11.86 -17.86
N LYS A 150 1.80 -11.21 -18.68
CA LYS A 150 3.02 -11.82 -19.23
C LYS A 150 4.13 -11.97 -18.18
N PRO A 151 4.48 -10.94 -17.37
CA PRO A 151 5.40 -11.14 -16.26
C PRO A 151 4.67 -11.78 -15.09
N VAL A 152 5.05 -13.00 -14.73
CA VAL A 152 4.38 -13.78 -13.66
C VAL A 152 4.46 -13.09 -12.29
N ASP A 153 5.50 -12.29 -12.10
CA ASP A 153 5.76 -11.50 -10.90
C ASP A 153 4.75 -10.34 -10.72
N VAL A 154 4.13 -9.82 -11.79
CA VAL A 154 3.03 -8.85 -11.68
C VAL A 154 1.84 -9.46 -10.95
N LEU A 155 1.39 -10.64 -11.37
CA LEU A 155 0.24 -11.31 -10.75
C LEU A 155 0.55 -11.68 -9.30
N ALA A 156 1.76 -12.18 -9.03
CA ALA A 156 2.18 -12.55 -7.69
C ALA A 156 2.29 -11.34 -6.75
N HIS A 157 2.74 -10.18 -7.26
CA HIS A 157 2.73 -8.91 -6.54
C HIS A 157 1.30 -8.54 -6.14
N GLU A 158 0.37 -8.53 -7.10
CA GLU A 158 -1.02 -8.18 -6.82
C GLU A 158 -1.70 -9.14 -5.84
N PHE A 159 -1.46 -10.45 -5.97
CA PHE A 159 -1.95 -11.44 -5.01
C PHE A 159 -1.36 -11.22 -3.60
N SER A 160 -0.11 -10.79 -3.52
CA SER A 160 0.56 -10.55 -2.24
C SER A 160 -0.05 -9.37 -1.48
N HIS A 161 -0.62 -8.37 -2.15
CA HIS A 161 -1.44 -7.35 -1.47
C HIS A 161 -2.64 -7.95 -0.75
N ALA A 162 -3.31 -8.94 -1.34
CA ALA A 162 -4.42 -9.64 -0.70
C ALA A 162 -3.94 -10.37 0.57
N VAL A 163 -2.73 -10.96 0.55
CA VAL A 163 -2.11 -11.57 1.75
C VAL A 163 -1.80 -10.51 2.81
N VAL A 164 -1.20 -9.37 2.43
CA VAL A 164 -0.91 -8.26 3.36
C VAL A 164 -2.19 -7.74 4.01
N GLU A 165 -3.27 -7.57 3.24
CA GLU A 165 -4.57 -7.13 3.73
C GLU A 165 -5.15 -8.08 4.78
N ARG A 166 -4.96 -9.40 4.63
CA ARG A 166 -5.46 -10.43 5.55
C ARG A 166 -4.52 -10.75 6.71
N THR A 167 -3.40 -10.05 6.83
CA THR A 167 -2.37 -10.27 7.85
C THR A 167 -2.09 -8.99 8.62
N ALA A 168 -0.95 -8.33 8.40
CA ALA A 168 -0.58 -7.10 9.11
C ALA A 168 -1.45 -5.88 8.72
N ALA A 169 -2.20 -5.97 7.62
CA ALA A 169 -3.07 -4.91 7.10
C ALA A 169 -2.34 -3.55 7.01
N LEU A 170 -1.12 -3.59 6.45
CA LEU A 170 -0.26 -2.42 6.30
C LEU A 170 -1.01 -1.30 5.56
N ALA A 171 -1.18 -0.17 6.23
CA ALA A 171 -1.84 1.00 5.70
C ALA A 171 -1.05 1.50 4.49
N TYR A 172 -1.76 1.71 3.38
CA TYR A 172 -1.17 2.15 2.10
C TYR A 172 -0.82 3.64 2.12
N GLU A 173 0.09 4.02 3.00
CA GLU A 173 0.55 5.39 3.22
C GLU A 173 1.97 5.40 3.80
N GLY A 174 2.84 6.29 3.30
CA GLY A 174 4.20 6.49 3.82
C GLY A 174 5.00 5.20 3.95
N GLN A 175 5.70 5.01 5.07
CA GLN A 175 6.52 3.82 5.30
C GLN A 175 5.71 2.51 5.35
N SER A 176 4.51 2.51 5.93
CA SER A 176 3.68 1.29 5.93
C SER A 176 3.21 0.92 4.53
N GLY A 177 2.95 1.91 3.67
CA GLY A 177 2.61 1.66 2.27
C GLY A 177 3.82 1.19 1.46
N ALA A 178 4.99 1.78 1.68
CA ALA A 178 6.23 1.31 1.07
C ALA A 178 6.61 -0.12 1.52
N LEU A 179 6.28 -0.51 2.76
CA LEU A 179 6.39 -1.90 3.22
C LEU A 179 5.35 -2.81 2.53
N ASN A 180 4.12 -2.34 2.31
CA ASN A 180 3.09 -3.09 1.61
C ASN A 180 3.56 -3.44 0.17
N GLU A 181 4.03 -2.43 -0.56
CA GLU A 181 4.66 -2.58 -1.89
C GLU A 181 5.86 -3.54 -1.86
N SER A 182 6.76 -3.35 -0.89
CA SER A 182 7.99 -4.13 -0.82
C SER A 182 7.76 -5.60 -0.48
N VAL A 183 6.80 -5.90 0.40
CA VAL A 183 6.42 -7.28 0.70
C VAL A 183 5.82 -7.95 -0.54
N ALA A 184 5.04 -7.22 -1.34
CA ALA A 184 4.51 -7.72 -2.59
C ALA A 184 5.62 -8.02 -3.63
N ASP A 185 6.56 -7.10 -3.80
CA ASP A 185 7.76 -7.30 -4.64
C ASP A 185 8.64 -8.47 -4.16
N ALA A 186 8.81 -8.64 -2.85
CA ALA A 186 9.60 -9.73 -2.26
C ALA A 186 9.02 -11.10 -2.60
N PHE A 187 7.70 -11.28 -2.42
CA PHE A 187 7.04 -12.55 -2.75
C PHE A 187 6.92 -12.78 -4.26
N ALA A 188 6.77 -11.72 -5.06
CA ALA A 188 6.83 -11.81 -6.51
C ALA A 188 8.20 -12.31 -7.00
N SER A 189 9.29 -11.79 -6.42
CA SER A 189 10.66 -12.25 -6.71
C SER A 189 10.87 -13.70 -6.29
N CYS A 190 10.36 -14.10 -5.12
CA CYS A 190 10.38 -15.50 -4.66
C CYS A 190 9.69 -16.43 -5.66
N LEU A 191 8.52 -16.04 -6.19
CA LEU A 191 7.81 -16.87 -7.17
C LEU A 191 8.61 -17.04 -8.45
N LYS A 192 9.12 -15.93 -8.99
CA LYS A 192 9.91 -15.94 -10.23
C LYS A 192 11.13 -16.86 -10.08
N GLN A 193 11.89 -16.72 -9.00
CA GLN A 193 13.05 -17.57 -8.71
C GLN A 193 12.66 -19.04 -8.51
N ARG A 194 11.56 -19.32 -7.80
CA ARG A 194 11.02 -20.68 -7.61
C ARG A 194 10.69 -21.34 -8.95
N LEU A 195 10.04 -20.62 -9.87
CA LEU A 195 9.68 -21.15 -11.19
C LEU A 195 10.90 -21.39 -12.09
N LEU A 196 11.95 -20.58 -11.93
CA LEU A 196 13.20 -20.71 -12.67
C LEU A 196 14.18 -21.70 -12.02
N GLY A 197 13.87 -22.21 -10.82
CA GLY A 197 14.76 -23.10 -10.05
C GLY A 197 16.05 -22.41 -9.61
N GLN A 198 15.99 -21.10 -9.35
CA GLN A 198 17.13 -20.26 -9.00
C GLN A 198 17.31 -20.15 -7.48
N ASP A 199 18.56 -20.16 -7.05
CA ASP A 199 18.92 -19.68 -5.72
C ASP A 199 18.90 -18.14 -5.67
N ALA A 200 18.85 -17.57 -4.47
CA ALA A 200 18.79 -16.13 -4.25
C ALA A 200 19.95 -15.36 -4.91
N ALA A 201 21.13 -15.98 -5.02
CA ALA A 201 22.30 -15.38 -5.67
C ALA A 201 22.19 -15.29 -7.21
N GLU A 202 21.28 -16.07 -7.82
CA GLU A 202 21.09 -16.17 -9.27
C GLU A 202 19.89 -15.36 -9.77
N GLY A 203 19.00 -14.94 -8.86
CA GLY A 203 17.84 -14.15 -9.20
C GLY A 203 18.21 -12.82 -9.85
N ASP A 204 17.44 -12.39 -10.85
CA ASP A 204 17.61 -11.08 -11.47
C ASP A 204 17.19 -9.91 -10.57
N TRP A 205 16.32 -10.18 -9.59
CA TRP A 205 15.77 -9.20 -8.66
C TRP A 205 15.00 -8.06 -9.33
N LEU A 206 14.48 -8.31 -10.53
CA LEU A 206 13.71 -7.37 -11.33
C LEU A 206 12.20 -7.67 -11.21
N ILE A 207 11.40 -6.62 -11.05
CA ILE A 207 9.93 -6.72 -11.01
C ILE A 207 9.33 -6.19 -12.31
N GLY A 208 8.53 -7.03 -12.97
CA GLY A 208 7.90 -6.69 -14.25
C GLY A 208 8.89 -6.76 -15.41
N GLU A 209 9.86 -7.67 -15.37
CA GLU A 209 10.74 -7.91 -16.52
C GLU A 209 9.90 -8.32 -17.75
N GLY A 210 10.06 -7.58 -18.86
CA GLY A 210 9.31 -7.82 -20.08
C GLY A 210 7.91 -7.22 -20.12
N ILE A 211 7.52 -6.40 -19.13
CA ILE A 211 6.30 -5.57 -19.15
C ILE A 211 6.38 -4.43 -20.16
N PHE A 212 7.59 -3.90 -20.37
CA PHE A 212 7.83 -2.85 -21.36
C PHE A 212 8.11 -3.45 -22.73
N LEU A 213 7.60 -2.79 -23.78
CA LEU A 213 7.91 -3.18 -25.15
C LEU A 213 9.38 -2.88 -25.52
N PRO A 214 10.00 -3.62 -26.46
CA PRO A 214 11.45 -3.53 -26.73
C PRO A 214 11.99 -2.15 -27.13
N ARG A 215 11.12 -1.20 -27.47
CA ARG A 215 11.52 0.16 -27.82
C ARG A 215 11.74 1.07 -26.61
N VAL A 216 11.21 0.69 -25.44
CA VAL A 216 11.38 1.41 -24.19
C VAL A 216 12.69 0.97 -23.55
N ARG A 217 13.53 1.92 -23.15
CA ARG A 217 14.81 1.64 -22.48
C ARG A 217 14.62 1.31 -21.00
N ALA A 218 14.03 0.14 -20.76
CA ALA A 218 13.75 -0.38 -19.44
C ALA A 218 14.11 -1.87 -19.37
N ARG A 219 14.72 -2.31 -18.27
CA ARG A 219 14.90 -3.74 -17.97
C ARG A 219 13.63 -4.31 -17.33
N ALA A 220 13.04 -3.53 -16.43
CA ALA A 220 11.87 -3.87 -15.63
C ALA A 220 11.25 -2.60 -15.04
N LEU A 221 10.20 -2.73 -14.23
CA LEU A 221 9.59 -1.59 -13.53
C LEU A 221 10.39 -1.20 -12.29
N ARG A 222 10.92 -2.19 -11.55
CA ARG A 222 11.72 -1.99 -10.33
C ARG A 222 12.89 -2.98 -10.28
N ASP A 223 13.93 -2.62 -9.54
CA ASP A 223 15.12 -3.46 -9.29
C ASP A 223 15.36 -3.51 -7.77
N LEU A 224 15.15 -4.68 -7.15
CA LEU A 224 15.32 -4.83 -5.70
C LEU A 224 16.81 -4.76 -5.31
N ALA A 225 17.73 -5.22 -6.16
CA ALA A 225 19.16 -5.22 -5.86
C ALA A 225 19.78 -3.82 -5.99
N ALA A 226 19.29 -3.03 -6.96
CA ALA A 226 19.73 -1.68 -7.24
C ALA A 226 18.53 -0.75 -7.57
N PRO A 227 17.75 -0.33 -6.55
CA PRO A 227 16.64 0.60 -6.74
C PRO A 227 17.11 1.90 -7.43
N GLY A 228 16.29 2.42 -8.35
CA GLY A 228 16.62 3.61 -9.14
C GLY A 228 17.38 3.30 -10.45
N THR A 229 17.49 2.03 -10.83
CA THR A 229 18.26 1.60 -12.03
C THR A 229 17.48 0.70 -12.98
N ALA A 230 16.18 0.51 -12.76
CA ALA A 230 15.38 -0.39 -13.59
C ALA A 230 15.15 0.15 -15.01
N TYR A 231 15.07 1.47 -15.17
CA TYR A 231 14.85 2.15 -16.45
C TYR A 231 15.43 3.57 -16.50
N ASP A 232 15.81 3.99 -17.70
CA ASP A 232 16.18 5.37 -18.06
C ASP A 232 15.85 5.60 -19.53
N ASP A 233 14.67 6.16 -19.78
CA ASP A 233 14.08 6.30 -21.10
C ASP A 233 13.48 7.71 -21.31
N PRO A 234 13.64 8.31 -22.50
CA PRO A 234 13.08 9.65 -22.75
C PRO A 234 11.55 9.74 -22.60
N GLU A 235 10.83 8.67 -22.95
CA GLU A 235 9.38 8.61 -22.95
C GLU A 235 8.83 8.41 -21.53
N ILE A 236 9.37 7.46 -20.76
CA ILE A 236 8.87 7.12 -19.42
C ILE A 236 9.68 7.73 -18.26
N GLY A 237 10.80 8.39 -18.54
CA GLY A 237 11.68 8.98 -17.53
C GLY A 237 12.71 7.98 -17.01
N ALA A 238 13.32 8.33 -15.88
CA ALA A 238 14.23 7.46 -15.14
C ALA A 238 13.55 6.92 -13.88
N ASP A 239 13.98 5.74 -13.44
CA ASP A 239 13.51 5.10 -12.22
C ASP A 239 13.78 5.98 -10.99
N PRO A 240 12.73 6.49 -10.31
CA PRO A 240 12.89 7.43 -9.19
C PRO A 240 13.07 6.73 -7.83
N GLN A 241 13.10 5.39 -7.78
CA GLN A 241 13.18 4.68 -6.51
C GLN A 241 14.49 4.96 -5.76
N VAL A 242 14.38 5.07 -4.43
CA VAL A 242 15.52 5.22 -3.54
C VAL A 242 15.79 3.91 -2.79
N GLY A 243 17.07 3.60 -2.57
CA GLY A 243 17.51 2.32 -1.97
C GLY A 243 18.16 2.45 -0.60
N HIS A 244 18.19 3.64 0.00
CA HIS A 244 18.76 3.92 1.31
C HIS A 244 17.91 4.95 2.07
N LEU A 245 17.82 4.83 3.40
CA LEU A 245 16.98 5.70 4.23
C LEU A 245 17.41 7.17 4.18
N ASP A 246 18.70 7.46 4.02
CA ASP A 246 19.22 8.83 3.85
C ASP A 246 18.62 9.56 2.63
N ASP A 247 18.18 8.80 1.63
CA ASP A 247 17.58 9.33 0.40
C ASP A 247 16.04 9.30 0.46
N TYR A 248 15.45 9.00 1.62
CA TYR A 248 13.99 8.88 1.77
C TYR A 248 13.25 10.09 1.21
N VAL A 249 12.27 9.84 0.36
CA VAL A 249 11.47 10.88 -0.30
C VAL A 249 10.29 11.23 0.58
N GLU A 250 10.36 12.40 1.24
CA GLU A 250 9.21 13.00 1.92
C GLU A 250 8.28 13.69 0.90
N THR A 251 7.09 13.15 0.71
CA THR A 251 6.08 13.69 -0.22
C THR A 251 4.66 13.39 0.27
N THR A 252 3.67 14.07 -0.31
CA THR A 252 2.24 13.71 -0.19
C THR A 252 1.72 12.99 -1.43
N ASP A 253 2.47 13.04 -2.53
CA ASP A 253 2.16 12.31 -3.76
C ASP A 253 2.37 10.81 -3.53
N ASP A 254 1.76 10.00 -4.40
CA ASP A 254 1.92 8.54 -4.33
C ASP A 254 1.66 7.97 -2.92
N SER A 255 0.62 8.48 -2.26
CA SER A 255 0.27 8.12 -0.88
C SER A 255 1.44 8.26 0.12
N GLY A 256 2.30 9.26 -0.04
CA GLY A 256 3.50 9.42 0.77
C GLY A 256 4.73 8.71 0.23
N GLY A 257 4.79 8.53 -1.10
CA GLY A 257 5.92 7.91 -1.80
C GLY A 257 6.02 6.40 -1.55
N VAL A 258 4.91 5.67 -1.56
CA VAL A 258 4.90 4.23 -1.28
C VAL A 258 5.74 3.45 -2.30
N HIS A 259 5.63 3.78 -3.59
CA HIS A 259 6.42 3.15 -4.64
C HIS A 259 7.82 3.78 -4.77
N LEU A 260 7.99 5.06 -4.37
CA LEU A 260 9.29 5.73 -4.37
C LEU A 260 10.24 5.14 -3.32
N ASN A 261 9.69 4.90 -2.11
CA ASN A 261 10.45 4.49 -0.94
C ASN A 261 10.47 2.96 -0.73
N SER A 262 9.70 2.17 -1.49
CA SER A 262 9.71 0.70 -1.40
C SER A 262 11.05 0.08 -1.81
N GLY A 263 11.88 0.81 -2.56
CA GLY A 263 13.26 0.42 -2.88
C GLY A 263 14.15 0.16 -1.64
N ILE A 264 13.92 0.88 -0.54
CA ILE A 264 14.68 0.71 0.72
C ILE A 264 14.46 -0.70 1.32
N PRO A 265 13.24 -1.10 1.69
CA PRO A 265 12.97 -2.46 2.17
C PRO A 265 13.17 -3.54 1.11
N ASN A 266 12.98 -3.24 -0.19
CA ASN A 266 13.29 -4.16 -1.29
C ASN A 266 14.76 -4.58 -1.30
N LYS A 267 15.66 -3.60 -1.17
CA LYS A 267 17.10 -3.85 -1.09
C LYS A 267 17.48 -4.58 0.19
N ALA A 268 16.83 -4.29 1.32
CA ALA A 268 17.04 -5.06 2.55
C ALA A 268 16.64 -6.53 2.36
N PHE A 269 15.49 -6.82 1.73
CA PHE A 269 15.07 -8.18 1.43
C PHE A 269 16.07 -8.91 0.54
N GLN A 270 16.49 -8.27 -0.56
CA GLN A 270 17.45 -8.83 -1.50
C GLN A 270 18.79 -9.16 -0.83
N LEU A 271 19.31 -8.24 -0.02
CA LEU A 271 20.56 -8.43 0.72
C LEU A 271 20.44 -9.57 1.74
N ALA A 272 19.32 -9.67 2.45
CA ALA A 272 19.06 -10.75 3.39
C ALA A 272 18.97 -12.10 2.66
N ALA A 273 18.24 -12.17 1.54
CA ALA A 273 18.09 -13.38 0.76
C ALA A 273 19.43 -13.91 0.24
N VAL A 274 20.27 -13.04 -0.33
CA VAL A 274 21.61 -13.41 -0.80
C VAL A 274 22.53 -13.82 0.35
N ALA A 275 22.46 -13.14 1.49
CA ALA A 275 23.28 -13.49 2.66
C ALA A 275 22.88 -14.82 3.31
N ILE A 276 21.59 -15.15 3.32
CA ILE A 276 21.07 -16.43 3.80
C ILE A 276 21.40 -17.57 2.81
N GLY A 277 21.30 -17.30 1.51
CA GLY A 277 21.56 -18.26 0.45
C GLY A 277 20.42 -19.26 0.23
N GLY A 278 20.61 -20.20 -0.71
CA GLY A 278 19.58 -21.15 -1.13
C GLY A 278 18.39 -20.48 -1.82
N ARG A 279 17.24 -21.16 -1.84
CA ARG A 279 16.00 -20.61 -2.42
C ARG A 279 15.48 -19.46 -1.57
N ALA A 280 15.27 -18.28 -2.16
CA ALA A 280 14.83 -17.10 -1.42
C ALA A 280 13.52 -17.33 -0.63
N VAL A 281 12.57 -18.11 -1.18
CA VAL A 281 11.30 -18.41 -0.52
C VAL A 281 11.46 -19.21 0.78
N GLU A 282 12.45 -20.11 0.86
CA GLU A 282 12.71 -20.93 2.05
C GLU A 282 13.51 -20.16 3.12
N GLY A 283 14.34 -19.21 2.69
CA GLY A 283 15.17 -18.38 3.55
C GLY A 283 14.49 -17.05 3.91
N ALA A 284 14.92 -15.95 3.30
CA ALA A 284 14.40 -14.61 3.59
C ALA A 284 12.88 -14.50 3.38
N GLY A 285 12.32 -15.14 2.36
CA GLY A 285 10.88 -15.16 2.10
C GLY A 285 10.09 -15.74 3.25
N ARG A 286 10.57 -16.84 3.85
CA ARG A 286 9.99 -17.43 5.05
C ARG A 286 10.04 -16.48 6.24
N ILE A 287 11.17 -15.81 6.46
CA ILE A 287 11.36 -14.85 7.56
C ILE A 287 10.42 -13.64 7.40
N TRP A 288 10.31 -13.09 6.19
CA TRP A 288 9.39 -11.98 5.90
C TRP A 288 7.94 -12.41 6.10
N TYR A 289 7.59 -13.63 5.68
CA TYR A 289 6.25 -14.19 5.91
C TYR A 289 5.94 -14.36 7.39
N ASP A 290 6.83 -14.98 8.17
CA ASP A 290 6.66 -15.19 9.60
C ASP A 290 6.54 -13.84 10.36
N ALA A 291 7.31 -12.82 9.96
CA ALA A 291 7.18 -11.46 10.51
C ALA A 291 5.83 -10.82 10.18
N LEU A 292 5.35 -10.99 8.93
CA LEU A 292 4.07 -10.43 8.46
C LEU A 292 2.87 -11.05 9.20
N VAL A 293 2.91 -12.36 9.48
CA VAL A 293 1.79 -13.09 10.12
C VAL A 293 1.91 -13.20 11.64
N GLY A 294 3.08 -12.86 12.23
CA GLY A 294 3.37 -13.03 13.64
C GLY A 294 2.58 -12.12 14.60
N GLY A 295 1.91 -11.09 14.08
CA GLY A 295 1.03 -10.19 14.86
C GLY A 295 1.74 -8.98 15.50
N ASP A 296 3.07 -8.92 15.44
CA ASP A 296 3.87 -7.82 16.00
C ASP A 296 4.01 -6.61 15.06
N VAL A 297 3.58 -6.74 13.80
CA VAL A 297 3.62 -5.68 12.80
C VAL A 297 2.29 -4.91 12.80
N PRO A 298 2.23 -3.67 13.34
CA PRO A 298 1.01 -2.87 13.30
C PRO A 298 0.75 -2.34 11.88
N SER A 299 -0.50 -2.00 11.59
CA SER A 299 -0.89 -1.48 10.26
C SER A 299 -0.12 -0.23 9.83
N ARG A 300 0.30 0.64 10.76
CA ARG A 300 1.14 1.81 10.48
C ARG A 300 2.61 1.58 10.81
N ALA A 301 3.12 0.36 10.60
CA ALA A 301 4.51 0.02 10.86
C ALA A 301 5.48 0.93 10.10
N THR A 302 6.55 1.33 10.76
CA THR A 302 7.71 1.97 10.15
C THR A 302 8.68 0.90 9.65
N PHE A 303 9.66 1.30 8.84
CA PHE A 303 10.76 0.41 8.42
C PHE A 303 11.49 -0.18 9.62
N ALA A 304 11.78 0.62 10.65
CA ALA A 304 12.42 0.14 11.88
C ALA A 304 11.59 -0.90 12.64
N THR A 305 10.25 -0.74 12.67
CA THR A 305 9.35 -1.70 13.31
C THR A 305 9.32 -3.02 12.55
N PHE A 306 9.21 -2.97 11.22
CA PHE A 306 9.22 -4.18 10.39
C PHE A 306 10.59 -4.87 10.37
N ALA A 307 11.68 -4.10 10.41
CA ALA A 307 13.03 -4.61 10.57
C ALA A 307 13.20 -5.38 11.90
N ALA A 308 12.63 -4.88 13.00
CA ALA A 308 12.63 -5.60 14.27
C ALA A 308 11.84 -6.91 14.20
N ALA A 309 10.68 -6.91 13.56
CA ALA A 309 9.85 -8.11 13.39
C ALA A 309 10.57 -9.18 12.54
N THR A 310 11.21 -8.79 11.43
CA THR A 310 12.00 -9.71 10.58
C THR A 310 13.22 -10.26 11.32
N VAL A 311 13.95 -9.44 12.09
CA VAL A 311 15.06 -9.93 12.92
C VAL A 311 14.57 -10.91 14.00
N ALA A 312 13.40 -10.66 14.61
CA ALA A 312 12.81 -11.56 15.60
C ALA A 312 12.38 -12.91 15.00
N ALA A 313 11.87 -12.90 13.77
CA ALA A 313 11.47 -14.09 13.03
C ALA A 313 12.67 -14.90 12.46
N ALA A 314 13.85 -14.29 12.35
CA ALA A 314 14.97 -14.84 11.58
C ALA A 314 15.71 -16.03 12.21
N GLY A 315 15.50 -16.32 13.50
CA GLY A 315 16.19 -17.41 14.18
C GLY A 315 17.72 -17.31 14.06
N GLU A 316 18.36 -18.33 13.50
CA GLU A 316 19.82 -18.33 13.28
C GLU A 316 20.30 -17.30 12.25
N HIS A 317 19.41 -16.79 11.40
CA HIS A 317 19.72 -15.77 10.38
C HIS A 317 19.59 -14.33 10.88
N ALA A 318 19.33 -14.11 12.18
CA ALA A 318 19.07 -12.78 12.74
C ALA A 318 20.19 -11.76 12.45
N ASP A 319 21.45 -12.18 12.45
CA ASP A 319 22.57 -11.29 12.14
C ASP A 319 22.60 -10.89 10.66
N ALA A 320 22.33 -11.82 9.73
CA ALA A 320 22.24 -11.53 8.30
C ALA A 320 21.11 -10.56 7.98
N VAL A 321 19.93 -10.75 8.60
CA VAL A 321 18.78 -9.86 8.43
C VAL A 321 19.07 -8.47 9.03
N ARG A 322 19.71 -8.40 10.20
CA ARG A 322 20.09 -7.12 10.82
C ARG A 322 21.09 -6.35 9.95
N GLU A 323 22.12 -7.03 9.45
CA GLU A 323 23.12 -6.45 8.54
C GLU A 323 22.45 -5.92 7.26
N ALA A 324 21.49 -6.66 6.69
CA ALA A 324 20.78 -6.24 5.49
C ALA A 324 19.98 -4.95 5.68
N TRP A 325 19.27 -4.80 6.82
CA TRP A 325 18.59 -3.55 7.16
C TRP A 325 19.57 -2.39 7.44
N ALA A 326 20.68 -2.66 8.14
CA ALA A 326 21.70 -1.66 8.41
C ALA A 326 22.33 -1.12 7.12
N ARG A 327 22.53 -1.96 6.09
CA ARG A 327 23.06 -1.56 4.78
C ARG A 327 22.14 -0.65 3.98
N VAL A 328 20.87 -0.54 4.35
CA VAL A 328 19.92 0.43 3.78
C VAL A 328 19.59 1.58 4.73
N GLY A 329 20.36 1.72 5.83
CA GLY A 329 20.21 2.81 6.79
C GLY A 329 19.08 2.62 7.80
N VAL A 330 18.51 1.43 7.91
CA VAL A 330 17.39 1.14 8.82
C VAL A 330 17.89 0.35 10.03
N GLU A 331 17.82 0.97 11.20
CA GLU A 331 18.08 0.31 12.47
C GLU A 331 16.81 -0.36 13.02
N PRO A 332 16.82 -1.66 13.35
CA PRO A 332 15.68 -2.32 13.96
C PRO A 332 15.26 -1.66 15.28
N ALA A 333 13.96 -1.44 15.46
CA ALA A 333 13.40 -0.93 16.71
C ALA A 333 13.77 -1.86 17.89
N ARG A 334 14.15 -1.28 19.04
CA ARG A 334 14.51 -2.07 20.23
C ARG A 334 13.25 -2.70 20.84
N THR A 335 13.23 -4.03 20.92
CA THR A 335 12.16 -4.80 21.60
C THR A 335 12.14 -4.45 23.08
N GLY A 336 11.08 -3.78 23.53
CA GLY A 336 10.92 -3.27 24.91
C GLY A 336 10.27 -1.90 25.02
N ALA A 337 10.04 -1.20 23.90
CA ALA A 337 9.25 0.03 23.87
C ALA A 337 7.97 -0.19 23.06
N ALA A 338 6.81 -0.23 23.73
CA ALA A 338 5.59 0.24 23.09
C ALA A 338 5.91 1.62 22.50
N ALA A 339 5.50 1.85 21.26
CA ALA A 339 5.80 3.04 20.44
C ALA A 339 5.95 4.31 21.31
N SER A 340 7.20 4.66 21.61
CA SER A 340 7.55 5.92 22.24
C SER A 340 8.07 6.82 21.12
N THR A 341 7.23 7.76 20.72
CA THR A 341 7.64 8.94 19.97
C THR A 341 8.53 9.78 20.88
N GLN A 342 9.83 9.79 20.63
CA GLN A 342 10.74 10.79 21.19
C GLN A 342 11.52 11.43 20.03
N PRO A 343 11.36 12.74 19.79
CA PRO A 343 12.31 13.53 19.02
C PRO A 343 13.53 13.88 19.88
N GLU A 344 14.64 14.20 19.19
CA GLU A 344 15.93 14.73 19.68
C GLU A 344 15.91 15.50 21.02
N PRO A 345 16.97 15.37 21.86
CA PRO A 345 17.01 15.95 23.20
C PRO A 345 17.21 17.47 23.12
N GLY A 346 16.17 18.24 23.45
CA GLY A 346 16.31 19.69 23.61
C GLY A 346 15.04 20.49 23.88
N ARG A 347 13.84 19.90 23.75
CA ARG A 347 12.59 20.63 23.99
C ARG A 347 11.80 19.97 25.13
N GLN A 348 11.72 20.65 26.27
CA GLN A 348 10.84 20.23 27.36
C GLN A 348 9.39 20.15 26.83
N PRO A 349 8.66 19.05 27.09
CA PRO A 349 7.25 18.97 26.71
C PRO A 349 6.46 19.96 27.56
N GLN A 350 5.75 20.87 26.90
CA GLN A 350 4.70 21.65 27.56
C GLN A 350 3.50 20.74 27.84
N PRO A 351 2.82 20.88 28.98
CA PRO A 351 1.69 20.04 29.32
C PRO A 351 0.55 20.21 28.32
N GLY A 352 -0.02 19.09 27.85
CA GLY A 352 -1.26 19.09 27.09
C GLY A 352 -2.40 19.73 27.87
N VAL A 353 -3.34 20.37 27.18
CA VAL A 353 -4.49 21.03 27.79
C VAL A 353 -5.46 19.95 28.27
N ALA A 354 -5.26 19.47 29.51
CA ALA A 354 -6.21 18.61 30.19
C ALA A 354 -7.28 19.51 30.84
N GLY A 355 -8.52 19.43 30.34
CA GLY A 355 -9.65 20.27 30.77
C GLY A 355 -9.69 21.62 30.05
N GLY A 356 -10.67 21.77 29.15
CA GLY A 356 -10.94 22.99 28.38
C GLY A 356 -12.15 22.80 27.47
N ARG A 357 -12.67 23.87 26.85
CA ARG A 357 -13.74 23.80 25.84
C ARG A 357 -13.21 24.16 24.46
N LEU A 358 -13.52 23.30 23.49
CA LEU A 358 -13.27 23.56 22.07
C LEU A 358 -14.58 23.93 21.39
N ARG A 359 -14.58 25.09 20.71
CA ARG A 359 -15.59 25.48 19.73
C ARG A 359 -15.00 25.36 18.33
N VAL A 360 -15.73 24.69 17.44
CA VAL A 360 -15.43 24.70 16.01
C VAL A 360 -16.58 25.35 15.27
N GLU A 361 -16.26 26.33 14.42
CA GLU A 361 -17.22 26.99 13.54
C GLU A 361 -16.78 26.84 12.08
N ARG A 362 -17.71 26.49 11.20
CA ARG A 362 -17.56 26.49 9.74
C ARG A 362 -18.50 27.52 9.16
N SER A 363 -17.97 28.53 8.46
CA SER A 363 -18.76 29.56 7.78
C SER A 363 -18.39 29.68 6.30
N GLY A 364 -19.33 30.11 5.46
CA GLY A 364 -19.10 30.30 4.01
C GLY A 364 -19.77 29.24 3.15
N GLY A 365 -19.08 28.78 2.12
CA GLY A 365 -19.68 27.91 1.09
C GLY A 365 -20.59 28.69 0.13
N PHE A 366 -20.98 28.06 -0.98
CA PHE A 366 -21.87 28.64 -2.01
C PHE A 366 -23.18 29.23 -1.45
N ALA A 367 -23.69 28.68 -0.35
CA ALA A 367 -24.93 29.11 0.30
C ALA A 367 -24.71 30.10 1.48
N GLY A 368 -23.47 30.46 1.80
CA GLY A 368 -23.14 31.38 2.89
C GLY A 368 -23.62 30.91 4.27
N ARG A 369 -23.57 29.60 4.54
CA ARG A 369 -24.08 29.01 5.78
C ARG A 369 -23.02 29.01 6.87
N THR A 370 -23.46 29.15 8.12
CA THR A 370 -22.62 29.00 9.31
C THR A 370 -23.13 27.85 10.16
N GLU A 371 -22.22 26.98 10.59
CA GLU A 371 -22.46 25.86 11.50
C GLU A 371 -21.39 25.90 12.59
N ALA A 372 -21.78 25.70 13.85
CA ALA A 372 -20.84 25.68 14.96
C ALA A 372 -21.24 24.62 15.97
N ALA A 373 -20.24 23.98 16.58
CA ALA A 373 -20.42 22.99 17.63
C ALA A 373 -19.36 23.17 18.72
N GLU A 374 -19.71 22.81 19.95
CA GLU A 374 -18.84 22.91 21.13
C GLU A 374 -18.71 21.56 21.83
N VAL A 375 -17.50 21.24 22.27
CA VAL A 375 -17.20 20.01 23.01
C VAL A 375 -16.28 20.30 24.20
N ASP A 376 -16.56 19.66 25.33
CA ASP A 376 -15.68 19.65 26.49
C ASP A 376 -14.52 18.67 26.23
N LEU A 377 -13.29 19.12 26.47
CA LEU A 377 -12.08 18.30 26.36
C LEU A 377 -11.95 17.44 27.62
N ASP A 378 -12.58 16.26 27.57
CA ASP A 378 -12.58 15.28 28.65
C ASP A 378 -11.18 14.67 28.85
N PRO A 379 -10.60 14.70 30.06
CA PRO A 379 -9.37 13.99 30.35
C PRO A 379 -9.45 12.46 30.15
N ALA A 380 -10.64 11.87 30.04
CA ALA A 380 -10.86 10.47 29.68
C ALA A 380 -10.88 10.21 28.16
N ASP A 381 -10.90 11.25 27.31
CA ASP A 381 -10.72 11.17 25.85
C ASP A 381 -9.36 11.79 25.46
N PRO A 382 -8.25 11.06 25.66
CA PRO A 382 -6.92 11.55 25.34
C PRO A 382 -6.71 11.79 23.83
N ASP A 383 -7.53 11.15 22.99
CA ASP A 383 -7.44 11.28 21.53
C ASP A 383 -7.94 12.65 21.06
N LEU A 384 -9.03 13.17 21.63
CA LEU A 384 -9.51 14.51 21.32
C LEU A 384 -8.55 15.59 21.84
N GLY A 385 -8.02 15.43 23.06
CA GLY A 385 -7.04 16.37 23.63
C GLY A 385 -5.73 16.43 22.83
N ARG A 386 -5.24 15.28 22.33
CA ARG A 386 -4.10 15.21 21.42
C ARG A 386 -4.40 15.86 20.07
N LEU A 387 -5.57 15.59 19.50
CA LEU A 387 -5.99 16.16 18.21
C LEU A 387 -6.13 17.69 18.28
N VAL A 388 -6.63 18.24 19.38
CA VAL A 388 -6.63 19.71 19.61
C VAL A 388 -5.22 20.26 19.72
N THR A 389 -4.33 19.55 20.41
CA THR A 389 -2.93 19.96 20.51
C THR A 389 -2.28 20.00 19.15
N GLU A 390 -2.51 19.01 18.30
CA GLU A 390 -1.94 18.94 16.94
C GLU A 390 -2.58 19.95 15.98
N ALA A 391 -3.92 20.05 15.96
CA ALA A 391 -4.65 20.85 15.00
C ALA A 391 -4.67 22.35 15.30
N VAL A 392 -4.56 22.73 16.59
CA VAL A 392 -4.73 24.11 17.05
C VAL A 392 -3.48 24.65 17.76
N LEU A 393 -2.81 23.86 18.62
CA LEU A 393 -1.70 24.35 19.46
C LEU A 393 -0.31 24.11 18.85
N GLY A 394 -0.17 23.12 17.98
CA GLY A 394 1.09 22.67 17.39
C GLY A 394 1.18 22.86 15.87
N ALA A 395 0.07 23.12 15.18
CA ALA A 395 0.07 23.36 13.75
C ALA A 395 0.65 24.74 13.41
N ALA A 396 1.59 24.79 12.46
CA ALA A 396 1.86 26.03 11.75
C ALA A 396 0.60 26.41 10.96
N THR A 397 0.05 27.60 11.20
CA THR A 397 -1.12 28.08 10.45
C THR A 397 -0.67 28.42 9.03
N ALA A 398 -1.15 27.65 8.05
CA ALA A 398 -1.02 28.01 6.64
C ALA A 398 -1.84 29.28 6.39
N ASP A 399 -1.16 30.39 6.10
CA ASP A 399 -1.80 31.70 5.87
C ASP A 399 -2.07 31.90 4.38
N GLY A 400 -3.31 32.31 4.06
CA GLY A 400 -3.73 32.58 2.69
C GLY A 400 -5.18 33.04 2.63
N PRO A 401 -5.58 33.84 1.60
CA PRO A 401 -6.94 34.33 1.50
C PRO A 401 -7.92 33.18 1.20
N PRO A 402 -9.16 33.23 1.74
CA PRO A 402 -10.20 32.29 1.31
C PRO A 402 -10.50 32.49 -0.18
N ARG A 403 -10.72 31.38 -0.90
CA ARG A 403 -11.20 31.40 -2.28
C ARG A 403 -12.72 31.62 -2.31
N PRO A 404 -13.28 32.21 -3.38
CA PRO A 404 -14.74 32.33 -3.54
C PRO A 404 -15.45 31.00 -3.32
N ASP A 405 -16.62 31.04 -2.69
CA ASP A 405 -17.51 29.89 -2.44
C ASP A 405 -16.96 28.75 -1.55
N MET A 406 -15.78 28.91 -0.93
CA MET A 406 -15.20 27.93 0.01
C MET A 406 -15.61 28.17 1.46
N PHE A 407 -15.51 27.15 2.30
CA PHE A 407 -15.69 27.31 3.75
C PHE A 407 -14.43 27.90 4.42
N VAL A 408 -14.63 28.56 5.56
CA VAL A 408 -13.61 28.99 6.52
C VAL A 408 -13.92 28.35 7.85
N TYR A 409 -12.93 27.68 8.42
CA TYR A 409 -13.04 27.00 9.70
C TYR A 409 -12.36 27.85 10.78
N THR A 410 -13.03 27.99 11.92
CA THR A 410 -12.53 28.70 13.10
C THR A 410 -12.51 27.75 14.27
N PHE A 411 -11.33 27.57 14.87
CA PHE A 411 -11.10 26.73 16.05
C PHE A 411 -10.80 27.64 17.24
N ALA A 412 -11.60 27.57 18.30
CA ALA A 412 -11.40 28.34 19.52
C ALA A 412 -11.32 27.39 20.72
N VAL A 413 -10.24 27.48 21.49
CA VAL A 413 -10.02 26.69 22.71
C VAL A 413 -9.96 27.64 23.89
N ASP A 414 -10.96 27.57 24.78
CA ASP A 414 -11.13 28.47 25.93
C ASP A 414 -10.93 29.95 25.55
N ASP A 415 -10.13 30.69 26.33
CA ASP A 415 -9.84 32.12 26.13
C ASP A 415 -8.68 32.38 25.13
N ARG A 416 -8.26 31.38 24.34
CA ARG A 416 -7.17 31.56 23.37
C ARG A 416 -7.65 32.28 22.11
N ALA A 417 -6.70 32.94 21.43
CA ALA A 417 -6.95 33.53 20.13
C ALA A 417 -7.42 32.45 19.14
N PRO A 418 -8.54 32.66 18.43
CA PRO A 418 -9.10 31.65 17.53
C PRO A 418 -8.22 31.48 16.30
N VAL A 419 -8.04 30.23 15.87
CA VAL A 419 -7.32 29.88 14.64
C VAL A 419 -8.30 29.80 13.49
N ARG A 420 -8.11 30.61 12.45
CA ARG A 420 -8.97 30.64 11.26
C ARG A 420 -8.23 30.09 10.06
N VAL A 421 -8.81 29.09 9.39
CA VAL A 421 -8.18 28.39 8.26
C VAL A 421 -9.18 28.23 7.11
N PRO A 422 -8.88 28.73 5.90
CA PRO A 422 -9.67 28.41 4.71
C PRO A 422 -9.65 26.91 4.42
N GLU A 423 -10.76 26.38 3.91
CA GLU A 423 -10.94 24.94 3.66
C GLU A 423 -9.82 24.29 2.82
N HIS A 424 -9.34 24.98 1.78
CA HIS A 424 -8.25 24.49 0.92
C HIS A 424 -6.86 24.49 1.58
N LEU A 425 -6.74 25.03 2.79
CA LEU A 425 -5.52 25.10 3.58
C LEU A 425 -5.63 24.30 4.89
N LEU A 426 -6.73 23.57 5.10
CA LEU A 426 -6.87 22.70 6.25
C LEU A 426 -5.80 21.60 6.22
N THR A 427 -5.11 21.42 7.35
CA THR A 427 -4.33 20.21 7.56
C THR A 427 -5.26 19.02 7.81
N ALA A 428 -4.73 17.80 7.64
CA ALA A 428 -5.50 16.58 7.92
C ALA A 428 -6.06 16.56 9.36
N SER A 429 -5.25 16.98 10.34
CA SER A 429 -5.67 17.06 11.75
C SER A 429 -6.76 18.11 11.97
N GLN A 430 -6.73 19.25 11.27
CA GLN A 430 -7.78 20.28 11.36
C GLN A 430 -9.09 19.84 10.70
N ALA A 431 -9.01 19.18 9.54
CA ALA A 431 -10.17 18.61 8.86
C ALA A 431 -10.82 17.49 9.71
N GLU A 432 -9.99 16.64 10.32
CA GLU A 432 -10.46 15.60 11.22
C GLU A 432 -11.11 16.18 12.48
N LEU A 433 -10.49 17.17 13.12
CA LEU A 433 -11.03 17.83 14.31
C LEU A 433 -12.39 18.49 13.99
N ALA A 434 -12.47 19.22 12.88
CA ALA A 434 -13.72 19.85 12.46
C ALA A 434 -14.82 18.83 12.15
N GLY A 435 -14.47 17.73 11.46
CA GLY A 435 -15.39 16.65 11.15
C GLY A 435 -15.91 15.95 12.40
N ARG A 436 -15.06 15.70 13.40
CA ARG A 436 -15.46 15.07 14.66
C ARG A 436 -16.40 15.95 15.47
N VAL A 437 -16.09 17.24 15.62
CA VAL A 437 -16.86 18.17 16.46
C VAL A 437 -18.20 18.54 15.82
N LEU A 438 -18.22 18.89 14.53
CA LEU A 438 -19.44 19.30 13.84
C LEU A 438 -20.43 18.13 13.63
N ARG A 439 -19.94 16.89 13.47
CA ARG A 439 -20.82 15.70 13.36
C ARG A 439 -21.40 15.24 14.69
N ALA A 440 -20.71 15.48 15.80
CA ALA A 440 -21.17 15.08 17.13
C ALA A 440 -22.45 15.84 17.55
N ASP A 441 -22.66 17.05 17.02
CA ASP A 441 -23.82 17.89 17.32
C ASP A 441 -25.03 17.58 16.42
N ALA A 442 -24.79 17.20 15.16
CA ALA A 442 -25.85 16.77 14.23
C ALA A 442 -26.62 15.50 14.69
N GLY A 443 -26.08 14.75 15.67
CA GLY A 443 -26.74 13.61 16.30
C GLY A 443 -27.53 13.94 17.58
N ARG A 444 -27.53 15.20 18.05
CA ARG A 444 -28.24 15.63 19.27
C ARG A 444 -29.57 16.34 19.02
N GLU A 445 -29.86 16.73 17.77
CA GLU A 445 -31.13 17.35 17.36
C GLU A 445 -32.11 16.38 16.66
N GLY A 446 -31.87 15.07 16.74
CA GLY A 446 -32.71 14.01 16.14
C GLY A 446 -33.66 13.33 17.11
#